data_AF-A0A2N1IEC1-F1
#
_entry.id   AF-A0A2N1IEC1-F1
#
_cell.length_a   1.000
_cell.length_b   1.000
_cell.length_c   1.000
_cell.angle_alpha   90.00
_cell.angle_beta   90.00
_cell.angle_gamma   90.00
#
_symmetry.space_group_name_H-M   'P 1'
#
loop_
_entity.id
_entity.type
_entity.pdbx_description
1 polymer ?
#
loop_
_entity_poly.entity_id
_entity_poly.type
_entity_poly.pdbx_seq_one_letter_code
_entity_poly.pdbx_strand_id
1 'polypeptide(L)'
;MKTAYLLALIPATLLLNGCDDTERELCRYYIQNDLDNGSFESAIERLADESCQATYPKKEYLVDLSSAYLGRSGLPLPVIMRAMIEDDTATEELTFEGFVAEIAESASPSVLSDLDLSRTALNEYLETNSCKSIDYPTSAQETVCLITGFIDVLKVTMAIDALTGGDVSAWVDNESGDNPSMLRSTCALKYSYEHKNDSNFSEPYDDCEAGVTVDNSEEVTFIASNGSEKTYNYLTISYQGEPEYFLESTTLGSTIFTKNYCEVDYAICTDSDQNTCYTCPISQDEEDLNIKSYLLDALNNGFDSIEAVIASSGDVDEAEIQQSIDDFKEEIKSEGCSAVPEGEDCFTMDDIIKYLNKE
;
A
#
# COMPACT_ATOMS: atom_id res chain seq x y z
N MET A 1 23.09 -43.83 -15.18
CA MET A 1 24.35 -43.27 -15.73
C MET A 1 24.31 -41.79 -15.46
N LYS A 2 25.34 -41.26 -14.79
CA LYS A 2 25.50 -39.86 -14.43
C LYS A 2 25.98 -39.07 -15.65
N THR A 3 25.41 -37.88 -15.87
CA THR A 3 26.08 -36.81 -16.61
C THR A 3 26.05 -35.58 -15.71
N ALA A 4 27.19 -35.35 -15.05
CA ALA A 4 27.50 -34.14 -14.33
C ALA A 4 27.89 -33.07 -15.36
N TYR A 5 27.22 -31.91 -15.32
CA TYR A 5 27.78 -30.70 -15.92
C TYR A 5 28.66 -30.03 -14.87
N LEU A 6 29.96 -30.08 -15.18
CA LEU A 6 31.03 -29.43 -14.43
C LEU A 6 30.93 -27.92 -14.60
N LEU A 7 31.13 -27.23 -13.47
CA LEU A 7 31.65 -25.87 -13.35
C LEU A 7 32.49 -25.38 -14.54
N ALA A 8 32.14 -24.20 -15.03
CA ALA A 8 33.11 -23.25 -15.54
C ALA A 8 32.89 -21.90 -14.86
N LEU A 9 33.55 -21.73 -13.70
CA LEU A 9 33.96 -20.43 -13.18
C LEU A 9 34.77 -19.73 -14.27
N ILE A 10 34.22 -18.66 -14.86
CA ILE A 10 35.02 -17.68 -15.58
C ILE A 10 35.30 -16.55 -14.59
N PRO A 11 36.50 -16.47 -14.01
CA PRO A 11 36.89 -15.33 -13.20
C PRO A 11 37.08 -14.10 -14.09
N ALA A 12 36.56 -12.99 -13.59
CA ALA A 12 36.80 -11.61 -13.98
C ALA A 12 38.16 -11.38 -14.68
N THR A 13 38.11 -10.87 -15.90
CA THR A 13 39.15 -10.01 -16.51
C THR A 13 38.56 -9.33 -17.75
N LEU A 14 37.51 -8.52 -17.56
CA LEU A 14 37.21 -7.45 -18.51
C LEU A 14 38.10 -6.27 -18.16
N LEU A 15 39.28 -6.32 -18.79
CA LEU A 15 40.03 -5.20 -19.34
C LEU A 15 39.63 -3.81 -18.81
N LEU A 16 40.35 -3.40 -17.77
CA LEU A 16 40.78 -2.02 -17.57
C LEU A 16 41.49 -1.51 -18.84
N ASN A 17 40.72 -1.00 -19.78
CA ASN A 17 41.17 -0.02 -20.76
C ASN A 17 40.42 1.26 -20.43
N GLY A 18 41.16 2.29 -20.00
CA GLY A 18 40.60 3.58 -19.60
C GLY A 18 39.68 4.15 -20.67
N CYS A 19 38.39 4.15 -20.36
CA CYS A 19 37.46 5.17 -20.81
C CYS A 19 37.45 6.23 -19.71
N ASP A 20 37.31 7.48 -20.11
CA ASP A 20 37.27 8.66 -19.26
C ASP A 20 36.18 8.46 -18.19
N ASP A 21 36.57 8.04 -16.97
CA ASP A 21 35.68 7.91 -15.81
C ASP A 21 35.21 9.32 -15.43
N THR A 22 34.23 9.82 -16.18
CA THR A 22 33.41 10.91 -15.69
C THR A 22 32.73 10.38 -14.44
N GLU A 23 32.78 11.12 -13.34
CA GLU A 23 32.10 10.83 -12.05
C GLU A 23 30.64 10.36 -12.24
N ARG A 24 30.07 10.67 -13.41
CA ARG A 24 28.80 10.23 -13.99
C ARG A 24 28.52 8.73 -14.00
N GLU A 25 29.45 7.89 -14.48
CA GLU A 25 29.19 6.44 -14.63
C GLU A 25 29.41 5.69 -13.31
N LEU A 26 30.26 6.22 -12.44
CA LEU A 26 30.57 5.64 -11.13
C LEU A 26 29.36 5.68 -10.20
N CYS A 27 28.58 6.77 -10.15
CA CYS A 27 27.45 6.83 -9.22
C CYS A 27 26.36 5.80 -9.55
N ARG A 28 25.94 5.73 -10.83
CA ARG A 28 24.96 4.76 -11.32
C ARG A 28 25.37 3.32 -11.03
N TYR A 29 26.65 3.00 -11.23
CA TYR A 29 27.19 1.68 -10.91
C TYR A 29 27.05 1.34 -9.42
N TYR A 30 27.39 2.27 -8.52
CA TYR A 30 27.29 2.03 -7.09
C TYR A 30 25.84 1.93 -6.62
N ILE A 31 24.93 2.71 -7.19
CA ILE A 31 23.49 2.59 -6.90
C ILE A 31 22.97 1.21 -7.31
N GLN A 32 23.25 0.77 -8.54
CA GLN A 32 22.84 -0.58 -8.97
C GLN A 32 23.42 -1.66 -8.07
N ASN A 33 24.71 -1.55 -7.71
CA ASN A 33 25.34 -2.48 -6.78
C ASN A 33 24.65 -2.47 -5.40
N ASP A 34 24.26 -1.30 -4.89
CA ASP A 34 23.57 -1.20 -3.60
C ASP A 34 22.16 -1.81 -3.69
N LEU A 35 21.42 -1.57 -4.77
CA LEU A 35 20.11 -2.18 -5.04
C LEU A 35 20.21 -3.72 -5.14
N ASP A 36 21.17 -4.23 -5.92
CA ASP A 36 21.36 -5.68 -6.14
C ASP A 36 21.77 -6.41 -4.85
N ASN A 37 22.49 -5.73 -3.96
CA ASN A 37 22.94 -6.29 -2.67
C ASN A 37 21.95 -6.01 -1.51
N GLY A 38 20.78 -5.43 -1.79
CA GLY A 38 19.78 -5.09 -0.77
C GLY A 38 20.21 -4.00 0.22
N SER A 39 21.19 -3.17 -0.15
CA SER A 39 21.69 -2.04 0.64
C SER A 39 20.86 -0.78 0.35
N PHE A 40 19.55 -0.86 0.58
CA PHE A 40 18.58 0.14 0.11
C PHE A 40 18.76 1.52 0.74
N GLU A 41 19.12 1.61 2.02
CA GLU A 41 19.43 2.88 2.68
C GLU A 41 20.63 3.57 2.03
N SER A 42 21.67 2.81 1.71
CA SER A 42 22.85 3.34 1.00
C SER A 42 22.48 3.83 -0.39
N ALA A 43 21.62 3.10 -1.12
CA ALA A 43 21.11 3.54 -2.42
C ALA A 43 20.32 4.85 -2.28
N ILE A 44 19.42 4.96 -1.30
CA ILE A 44 18.61 6.17 -1.04
C ILE A 44 19.52 7.37 -0.70
N GLU A 45 20.49 7.19 0.20
CA GLU A 45 21.44 8.24 0.57
C GLU A 45 22.25 8.75 -0.64
N ARG A 46 22.69 7.84 -1.53
CA ARG A 46 23.39 8.22 -2.77
C ARG A 46 22.48 8.92 -3.76
N LEU A 47 21.25 8.44 -3.93
CA LEU A 47 20.26 9.03 -4.84
C LEU A 47 19.76 10.40 -4.36
N ALA A 48 19.89 10.71 -3.08
CA ALA A 48 19.61 12.04 -2.52
C ALA A 48 20.70 13.09 -2.85
N ASP A 49 21.89 12.66 -3.28
CA ASP A 49 22.99 13.57 -3.62
C ASP A 49 22.79 14.21 -5.01
N GLU A 50 22.73 15.55 -5.07
CA GLU A 50 22.50 16.29 -6.31
C GLU A 50 23.56 16.01 -7.39
N SER A 51 24.82 15.77 -6.99
CA SER A 51 25.89 15.44 -7.95
C SER A 51 25.66 14.09 -8.58
N CYS A 52 25.13 13.13 -7.83
CA CYS A 52 24.70 11.84 -8.34
C CYS A 52 23.44 11.96 -9.21
N GLN A 53 22.43 12.72 -8.79
CA GLN A 53 21.21 12.93 -9.58
C GLN A 53 21.51 13.54 -10.95
N ALA A 54 22.46 14.49 -11.02
CA ALA A 54 22.90 15.12 -12.26
C ALA A 54 23.47 14.13 -13.29
N THR A 55 23.85 12.92 -12.84
CA THR A 55 24.34 11.86 -13.72
C THR A 55 23.23 11.21 -14.53
N TYR A 56 21.99 11.24 -14.06
CA TYR A 56 20.82 10.66 -14.70
C TYR A 56 20.19 11.63 -15.71
N PRO A 57 19.86 11.20 -16.94
CA PRO A 57 18.99 11.96 -17.81
C PRO A 57 17.55 11.91 -17.31
N LYS A 58 16.76 12.95 -17.61
CA LYS A 58 15.29 12.98 -17.43
C LYS A 58 14.78 12.49 -16.07
N LYS A 59 15.53 12.77 -15.01
CA LYS A 59 15.20 12.33 -13.64
C LYS A 59 15.03 10.80 -13.48
N GLU A 60 15.67 9.99 -14.31
CA GLU A 60 15.62 8.51 -14.20
C GLU A 60 16.05 8.00 -12.81
N TYR A 61 16.80 8.80 -12.03
CA TYR A 61 17.17 8.46 -10.65
C TYR A 61 15.96 8.24 -9.74
N LEU A 62 14.80 8.83 -10.08
CA LEU A 62 13.55 8.65 -9.34
C LEU A 62 13.00 7.22 -9.47
N VAL A 63 13.27 6.54 -10.57
CA VAL A 63 12.89 5.12 -10.77
C VAL A 63 13.74 4.22 -9.88
N ASP A 64 15.05 4.49 -9.82
CA ASP A 64 15.96 3.79 -8.91
C ASP A 64 15.62 4.09 -7.44
N LEU A 65 15.21 5.34 -7.14
CA LEU A 65 14.81 5.76 -5.81
C LEU A 65 13.53 5.07 -5.36
N SER A 66 12.53 5.00 -6.25
CA SER A 66 11.32 4.20 -6.03
C SER A 66 11.64 2.73 -5.76
N SER A 67 12.55 2.15 -6.55
CA SER A 67 13.01 0.76 -6.35
C SER A 67 13.73 0.58 -5.02
N ALA A 68 14.52 1.56 -4.58
CA ALA A 68 15.18 1.53 -3.28
C ALA A 68 14.17 1.62 -2.12
N TYR A 69 13.14 2.47 -2.23
CA TYR A 69 12.06 2.52 -1.24
C TYR A 69 11.25 1.22 -1.20
N LEU A 70 10.92 0.61 -2.35
CA LEU A 70 10.31 -0.72 -2.40
C LEU A 70 11.19 -1.79 -1.74
N GLY A 71 12.50 -1.72 -1.93
CA GLY A 71 13.42 -2.61 -1.26
C GLY A 71 13.42 -2.42 0.26
N ARG A 72 13.52 -1.17 0.71
CA ARG A 72 13.50 -0.81 2.14
C ARG A 72 12.18 -1.18 2.81
N SER A 73 11.07 -1.10 2.08
CA SER A 73 9.75 -1.51 2.54
C SER A 73 9.67 -3.02 2.84
N GLY A 74 10.64 -3.81 2.40
CA GLY A 74 10.63 -5.27 2.50
C GLY A 74 9.95 -5.95 1.31
N LEU A 75 9.47 -5.17 0.34
CA LEU A 75 8.71 -5.63 -0.82
C LEU A 75 9.42 -5.29 -2.14
N PRO A 76 10.69 -5.72 -2.33
CA PRO A 76 11.33 -5.55 -3.64
C PRO A 76 10.59 -6.40 -4.69
N LEU A 77 10.66 -6.00 -5.96
CA LEU A 77 9.97 -6.70 -7.06
C LEU A 77 10.11 -8.24 -7.05
N PRO A 78 11.28 -8.85 -6.76
CA PRO A 78 11.38 -10.30 -6.68
C PRO A 78 10.51 -10.94 -5.59
N VAL A 79 10.28 -10.26 -4.47
CA VAL A 79 9.38 -10.74 -3.39
C VAL A 79 7.93 -10.66 -3.88
N ILE A 80 7.54 -9.53 -4.47
CA ILE A 80 6.19 -9.35 -5.03
C ILE A 80 5.91 -10.41 -6.11
N MET A 81 6.84 -10.60 -7.04
CA MET A 81 6.69 -11.61 -8.10
C MET A 81 6.61 -13.02 -7.55
N ARG A 82 7.38 -13.36 -6.50
CA ARG A 82 7.29 -14.67 -5.86
C ARG A 82 5.93 -14.88 -5.20
N ALA A 83 5.40 -13.85 -4.53
CA ALA A 83 4.07 -13.90 -3.92
C ALA A 83 2.93 -14.02 -4.94
N MET A 84 3.17 -13.67 -6.20
CA MET A 84 2.17 -13.74 -7.28
C MET A 84 2.31 -14.97 -8.19
N ILE A 85 3.49 -15.61 -8.22
CA ILE A 85 3.75 -16.76 -9.10
C ILE A 85 3.46 -18.04 -8.33
N GLU A 86 2.45 -18.76 -8.78
CA GLU A 86 2.20 -20.13 -8.34
C GLU A 86 3.39 -21.02 -8.74
N ASP A 87 4.03 -21.67 -7.77
CA ASP A 87 5.08 -22.65 -8.06
C ASP A 87 4.39 -23.89 -8.67
N ASP A 88 4.79 -24.30 -9.88
CA ASP A 88 4.28 -25.50 -10.57
C ASP A 88 4.37 -26.79 -9.71
N THR A 89 5.16 -26.76 -8.63
CA THR A 89 5.32 -27.84 -7.67
C THR A 89 4.61 -27.62 -6.32
N ALA A 90 3.95 -26.47 -6.13
CA ALA A 90 3.15 -26.18 -4.95
C ALA A 90 1.99 -27.16 -4.84
N THR A 91 1.74 -27.59 -3.60
CA THR A 91 0.61 -28.48 -3.26
C THR A 91 -0.68 -27.72 -2.99
N GLU A 92 -0.60 -26.39 -2.89
CA GLU A 92 -1.70 -25.50 -2.55
C GLU A 92 -1.76 -24.39 -3.61
N GLU A 93 -2.98 -24.08 -4.04
CA GLU A 93 -3.27 -23.03 -5.03
C GLU A 93 -2.99 -21.66 -4.43
N LEU A 94 -2.49 -20.72 -5.22
CA LEU A 94 -2.22 -19.36 -4.76
C LEU A 94 -3.54 -18.66 -4.39
N THR A 95 -3.80 -18.48 -3.10
CA THR A 95 -4.98 -17.73 -2.63
C THR A 95 -4.63 -16.28 -2.36
N PHE A 96 -5.62 -15.39 -2.44
CA PHE A 96 -5.44 -14.00 -2.02
C PHE A 96 -4.99 -13.89 -0.55
N GLU A 97 -5.52 -14.75 0.33
CA GLU A 97 -5.08 -14.84 1.73
C GLU A 97 -3.59 -15.17 1.84
N GLY A 98 -3.12 -16.16 1.07
CA GLY A 98 -1.70 -16.52 1.01
C GLY A 98 -0.83 -15.37 0.49
N PHE A 99 -1.32 -14.64 -0.52
CA PHE A 99 -0.65 -13.44 -1.02
C PHE A 99 -0.54 -12.35 0.06
N VAL A 100 -1.64 -11.98 0.73
CA VAL A 100 -1.59 -10.95 1.78
C VAL A 100 -0.67 -11.37 2.92
N ALA A 101 -0.74 -12.63 3.34
CA ALA A 101 0.13 -13.15 4.40
C ALA A 101 1.61 -13.08 4.01
N GLU A 102 2.00 -13.45 2.79
CA GLU A 102 3.39 -13.38 2.34
C GLU A 102 3.89 -11.93 2.26
N ILE A 103 3.06 -11.01 1.77
CA ILE A 103 3.37 -9.58 1.72
C ILE A 103 3.52 -9.02 3.14
N ALA A 104 2.58 -9.30 4.04
CA ALA A 104 2.63 -8.84 5.42
C ALA A 104 3.83 -9.41 6.20
N GLU A 105 4.21 -10.68 5.96
CA GLU A 105 5.40 -11.29 6.57
C GLU A 105 6.70 -10.65 6.05
N SER A 106 6.75 -10.29 4.77
CA SER A 106 7.92 -9.67 4.15
C SER A 106 8.04 -8.18 4.46
N ALA A 107 6.93 -7.54 4.83
CA ALA A 107 6.86 -6.11 5.07
C ALA A 107 7.74 -5.66 6.25
N SER A 108 8.50 -4.60 6.03
CA SER A 108 9.25 -3.90 7.08
C SER A 108 8.32 -3.04 7.96
N PRO A 109 8.80 -2.58 9.13
CA PRO A 109 8.05 -1.63 9.94
C PRO A 109 7.72 -0.29 9.25
N SER A 110 8.50 0.13 8.25
CA SER A 110 8.31 1.37 7.48
C SER A 110 7.56 1.16 6.16
N VAL A 111 6.98 -0.04 5.94
CA VAL A 111 6.39 -0.44 4.66
C VAL A 111 5.42 0.60 4.09
N LEU A 112 4.51 1.13 4.91
CA LEU A 112 3.50 2.09 4.45
C LEU A 112 4.16 3.39 3.97
N SER A 113 4.98 4.01 4.82
CA SER A 113 5.73 5.23 4.45
C SER A 113 6.61 5.04 3.22
N ASP A 114 7.26 3.87 3.09
CA ASP A 114 8.13 3.56 1.96
C ASP A 114 7.35 3.34 0.66
N LEU A 115 6.14 2.75 0.72
CA LEU A 115 5.25 2.64 -0.43
C LEU A 115 4.78 4.03 -0.90
N ASP A 116 4.51 4.97 0.01
CA ASP A 116 4.16 6.36 -0.34
C ASP A 116 5.34 7.12 -0.95
N LEU A 117 6.54 7.01 -0.38
CA LEU A 117 7.75 7.61 -0.92
C LEU A 117 8.08 7.05 -2.31
N SER A 118 7.92 5.72 -2.49
CA SER A 118 8.08 5.07 -3.78
C SER A 118 7.09 5.59 -4.82
N ARG A 119 5.80 5.63 -4.47
CA ARG A 119 4.73 6.17 -5.34
C ARG A 119 4.99 7.63 -5.71
N THR A 120 5.43 8.44 -4.75
CA THR A 120 5.75 9.87 -4.95
C THR A 120 6.92 10.05 -5.92
N ALA A 121 7.98 9.26 -5.80
CA ALA A 121 9.11 9.31 -6.72
C ALA A 121 8.68 8.98 -8.17
N LEU A 122 7.82 7.98 -8.36
CA LEU A 122 7.29 7.63 -9.68
C LEU A 122 6.36 8.72 -10.24
N ASN A 123 5.52 9.34 -9.40
CA ASN A 123 4.71 10.49 -9.81
C ASN A 123 5.56 11.66 -10.27
N GLU A 124 6.66 11.95 -9.56
CA GLU A 124 7.58 13.01 -9.98
C GLU A 124 8.29 12.66 -11.31
N TYR A 125 8.61 11.39 -11.53
CA TYR A 125 9.18 10.93 -12.80
C TYR A 125 8.17 11.06 -13.97
N LEU A 126 6.92 10.67 -13.75
CA LEU A 126 5.85 10.75 -14.75
C LEU A 126 5.34 12.19 -14.96
N GLU A 127 5.62 13.10 -14.02
CA GLU A 127 5.05 14.45 -13.95
C GLU A 127 3.51 14.46 -13.89
N THR A 128 2.90 13.36 -13.45
CA THR A 128 1.47 13.17 -13.26
C THR A 128 1.21 12.13 -12.18
N ASN A 129 0.03 12.15 -11.57
CA ASN A 129 -0.44 11.13 -10.63
C ASN A 129 -1.26 10.02 -11.30
N SER A 130 -1.69 10.21 -12.55
CA SER A 130 -2.57 9.28 -13.27
C SER A 130 -1.92 8.81 -14.57
N CYS A 131 -1.70 7.50 -14.67
CA CYS A 131 -1.18 6.88 -15.88
C CYS A 131 -2.14 6.95 -17.07
N LYS A 132 -3.45 7.05 -16.82
CA LYS A 132 -4.45 7.30 -17.88
C LYS A 132 -4.31 8.66 -18.55
N SER A 133 -3.71 9.64 -17.87
CA SER A 133 -3.51 10.98 -18.41
C SER A 133 -2.35 11.10 -19.40
N ILE A 134 -1.56 10.05 -19.59
CA ILE A 134 -0.38 10.06 -20.45
C ILE A 134 -0.78 9.65 -21.86
N ASP A 135 -0.94 10.63 -22.74
CA ASP A 135 -1.14 10.38 -24.17
C ASP A 135 0.11 9.74 -24.79
N TYR A 136 -0.04 8.55 -25.37
CA TYR A 136 1.02 7.81 -26.07
C TYR A 136 2.28 7.59 -25.20
N PRO A 137 2.17 6.80 -24.11
CA PRO A 137 3.29 6.59 -23.20
C PRO A 137 4.49 5.95 -23.92
N THR A 138 5.69 6.34 -23.53
CA THR A 138 6.90 5.62 -23.93
C THR A 138 7.00 4.29 -23.17
N SER A 139 7.75 3.32 -23.68
CA SER A 139 7.96 2.03 -22.99
C SER A 139 8.49 2.18 -21.55
N ALA A 140 9.28 3.21 -21.27
CA ALA A 140 9.71 3.51 -19.90
C ALA A 140 8.55 4.01 -19.02
N GLN A 141 7.66 4.84 -19.55
CA GLN A 141 6.46 5.29 -18.84
C GLN A 141 5.46 4.16 -18.64
N GLU A 142 5.27 3.28 -19.63
CA GLU A 142 4.45 2.06 -19.48
C GLU A 142 4.96 1.19 -18.33
N THR A 143 6.28 0.96 -18.27
CA THR A 143 6.91 0.19 -17.19
C THR A 143 6.69 0.85 -15.83
N VAL A 144 6.87 2.17 -15.74
CA VAL A 144 6.66 2.91 -14.49
C VAL A 144 5.18 2.91 -14.08
N CYS A 145 4.25 2.96 -15.04
CA CYS A 145 2.82 2.83 -14.79
C CYS A 145 2.47 1.43 -14.27
N LEU A 146 3.06 0.38 -14.83
CA LEU A 146 2.86 -0.97 -14.31
C LEU A 146 3.36 -1.10 -12.86
N ILE A 147 4.57 -0.61 -12.55
CA ILE A 147 5.14 -0.62 -11.19
C ILE A 147 4.27 0.21 -10.23
N THR A 148 3.78 1.35 -10.71
CA THR A 148 2.83 2.19 -9.96
C THR A 148 1.57 1.41 -9.59
N GLY A 149 0.98 0.69 -10.54
CA GLY A 149 -0.17 -0.18 -10.28
C GLY A 149 0.12 -1.24 -9.22
N PHE A 150 1.30 -1.88 -9.28
CA PHE A 150 1.71 -2.84 -8.26
C PHE A 150 1.87 -2.22 -6.87
N ILE A 151 2.47 -1.03 -6.76
CA ILE A 151 2.57 -0.30 -5.48
C ILE A 151 1.18 -0.05 -4.91
N ASP A 152 0.24 0.38 -5.75
CA ASP A 152 -1.12 0.68 -5.33
C ASP A 152 -1.87 -0.59 -4.90
N VAL A 153 -1.67 -1.73 -5.56
CA VAL A 153 -2.17 -3.04 -5.09
C VAL A 153 -1.60 -3.39 -3.71
N LEU A 154 -0.29 -3.19 -3.49
CA LEU A 154 0.32 -3.45 -2.19
C LEU A 154 -0.24 -2.55 -1.09
N LYS A 155 -0.55 -1.28 -1.40
CA LYS A 155 -1.22 -0.38 -0.43
C LYS A 155 -2.60 -0.91 -0.04
N VAL A 156 -3.40 -1.38 -1.01
CA VAL A 156 -4.69 -2.02 -0.75
C VAL A 156 -4.52 -3.26 0.12
N THR A 157 -3.55 -4.11 -0.20
CA THR A 157 -3.22 -5.30 0.59
C THR A 157 -2.87 -4.96 2.04
N MET A 158 -2.00 -3.98 2.26
CA MET A 158 -1.64 -3.53 3.60
C MET A 158 -2.82 -2.91 4.36
N ALA A 159 -3.74 -2.25 3.66
CA ALA A 159 -4.96 -1.73 4.27
C ALA A 159 -5.92 -2.85 4.68
N ILE A 160 -6.09 -3.87 3.85
CA ILE A 160 -6.91 -5.05 4.19
C ILE A 160 -6.32 -5.75 5.41
N ASP A 161 -5.00 -5.99 5.43
CA ASP A 161 -4.30 -6.57 6.58
C ASP A 161 -4.53 -5.76 7.87
N ALA A 162 -4.43 -4.42 7.79
CA ALA A 162 -4.69 -3.56 8.92
C ALA A 162 -6.15 -3.61 9.39
N LEU A 163 -7.12 -3.66 8.48
CA LEU A 163 -8.54 -3.73 8.80
C LEU A 163 -8.96 -5.06 9.41
N THR A 164 -8.24 -6.14 9.10
CA THR A 164 -8.49 -7.48 9.67
C THR A 164 -7.66 -7.76 10.92
N GLY A 165 -6.83 -6.81 11.36
CA GLY A 165 -5.91 -7.01 12.48
C GLY A 165 -4.86 -8.09 12.21
N GLY A 166 -4.49 -8.32 10.94
CA GLY A 166 -3.56 -9.36 10.51
C GLY A 166 -4.18 -10.73 10.27
N ASP A 167 -5.51 -10.86 10.35
CA ASP A 167 -6.23 -12.12 10.11
C ASP A 167 -7.13 -12.01 8.87
N VAL A 168 -6.55 -12.07 7.68
CA VAL A 168 -7.29 -11.96 6.41
C VAL A 168 -8.32 -13.07 6.24
N SER A 169 -8.12 -14.23 6.88
CA SER A 169 -9.12 -15.30 6.90
C SER A 169 -10.45 -14.83 7.49
N ALA A 170 -10.43 -13.89 8.43
CA ALA A 170 -11.64 -13.27 8.99
C ALA A 170 -12.50 -12.55 7.95
N TRP A 171 -11.89 -12.04 6.88
CA TRP A 171 -12.60 -11.44 5.76
C TRP A 171 -13.03 -12.50 4.74
N VAL A 172 -12.13 -13.42 4.36
CA VAL A 172 -12.40 -14.46 3.37
C VAL A 172 -13.49 -15.44 3.83
N ASP A 173 -13.51 -15.82 5.11
CA ASP A 173 -14.45 -16.79 5.69
C ASP A 173 -15.64 -16.14 6.42
N ASN A 174 -15.87 -14.83 6.22
CA ASN A 174 -16.90 -14.03 6.90
C ASN A 174 -18.37 -14.48 6.65
N GLU A 175 -18.61 -15.67 6.09
CA GLU A 175 -19.94 -16.27 6.01
C GLU A 175 -20.48 -16.73 7.39
N SER A 176 -19.62 -16.83 8.42
CA SER A 176 -19.96 -17.44 9.71
C SER A 176 -20.12 -16.46 10.88
N GLY A 177 -19.71 -15.19 10.74
CA GLY A 177 -19.75 -14.21 11.83
C GLY A 177 -18.82 -14.51 13.02
N ASP A 178 -17.82 -15.38 12.84
CA ASP A 178 -16.93 -15.84 13.92
C ASP A 178 -15.84 -14.81 14.28
N ASN A 179 -15.48 -13.90 13.37
CA ASN A 179 -14.56 -12.78 13.63
C ASN A 179 -15.14 -11.45 13.06
N PRO A 180 -15.79 -10.62 13.89
CA PRO A 180 -16.41 -9.37 13.45
C PRO A 180 -15.42 -8.20 13.32
N SER A 181 -14.11 -8.45 13.21
CA SER A 181 -13.11 -7.38 13.06
C SER A 181 -13.34 -6.58 11.78
N MET A 182 -13.53 -7.23 10.63
CA MET A 182 -13.84 -6.51 9.38
C MET A 182 -15.09 -5.63 9.52
N LEU A 183 -16.15 -6.15 10.16
CA LEU A 183 -17.38 -5.40 10.41
C LEU A 183 -17.15 -4.14 11.27
N ARG A 184 -16.36 -4.26 12.34
CA ARG A 184 -16.04 -3.11 13.21
C ARG A 184 -15.13 -2.10 12.50
N SER A 185 -14.15 -2.60 11.75
CA SER A 185 -13.21 -1.78 10.98
C SER A 185 -13.89 -1.01 9.84
N THR A 186 -14.80 -1.64 9.09
CA THR A 186 -15.59 -0.96 8.05
C THR A 186 -16.58 0.03 8.64
N CYS A 187 -17.16 -0.27 9.81
CA CYS A 187 -17.98 0.68 10.57
C CYS A 187 -17.17 1.92 11.00
N ALA A 188 -15.95 1.74 11.52
CA ALA A 188 -15.06 2.84 11.86
C ALA A 188 -14.72 3.71 10.64
N LEU A 189 -14.44 3.07 9.50
CA LEU A 189 -14.19 3.75 8.23
C LEU A 189 -15.40 4.54 7.75
N LYS A 190 -16.58 3.91 7.74
CA LYS A 190 -17.83 4.53 7.32
C LYS A 190 -18.13 5.75 8.17
N TYR A 191 -18.06 5.59 9.50
CA TYR A 191 -18.16 6.67 10.46
C TYR A 191 -17.19 7.79 10.10
N SER A 192 -15.89 7.52 9.99
CA SER A 192 -14.87 8.55 9.74
C SER A 192 -15.10 9.31 8.43
N TYR A 193 -15.54 8.61 7.37
CA TYR A 193 -15.73 9.20 6.05
C TYR A 193 -17.04 9.99 5.93
N GLU A 194 -18.16 9.47 6.42
CA GLU A 194 -19.47 10.14 6.37
C GLU A 194 -19.54 11.28 7.39
N HIS A 195 -18.98 11.07 8.57
CA HIS A 195 -19.09 12.02 9.69
C HIS A 195 -18.21 13.27 9.53
N LYS A 196 -17.16 13.24 8.69
CA LYS A 196 -16.36 14.44 8.35
C LYS A 196 -17.22 15.58 7.77
N ASN A 197 -18.39 15.27 7.22
CA ASN A 197 -19.27 16.23 6.56
C ASN A 197 -20.62 16.43 7.28
N ASP A 198 -20.86 15.78 8.41
CA ASP A 198 -22.14 15.89 9.11
C ASP A 198 -22.16 17.08 10.09
N SER A 199 -23.13 17.96 9.87
CA SER A 199 -23.42 19.09 10.75
C SER A 199 -24.06 18.69 12.10
N ASN A 200 -24.49 17.43 12.25
CA ASN A 200 -25.31 16.97 13.38
C ASN A 200 -24.60 15.91 14.25
N PHE A 201 -23.35 16.20 14.61
CA PHE A 201 -22.44 15.40 15.47
C PHE A 201 -23.01 14.98 16.85
N SER A 202 -24.19 15.48 17.24
CA SER A 202 -24.81 15.23 18.54
C SER A 202 -25.74 14.02 18.60
N GLU A 203 -26.04 13.38 17.47
CA GLU A 203 -26.83 12.15 17.42
C GLU A 203 -25.91 10.92 17.38
N PRO A 204 -26.24 9.81 18.08
CA PRO A 204 -25.50 8.56 17.96
C PRO A 204 -25.46 8.09 16.50
N TYR A 205 -24.29 7.62 16.06
CA TYR A 205 -24.12 7.11 14.71
C TYR A 205 -24.72 5.69 14.61
N ASP A 206 -25.83 5.57 13.88
CA ASP A 206 -26.62 4.34 13.76
C ASP A 206 -26.53 3.70 12.34
N ASP A 207 -25.66 4.21 11.47
CA ASP A 207 -25.54 3.77 10.06
C ASP A 207 -24.58 2.59 9.85
N CYS A 208 -24.09 1.97 10.94
CA CYS A 208 -23.40 0.67 10.87
C CYS A 208 -24.40 -0.50 10.82
N GLU A 209 -23.92 -1.72 10.59
CA GLU A 209 -24.79 -2.89 10.65
C GLU A 209 -25.45 -3.05 12.02
N ALA A 210 -26.60 -3.74 12.03
CA ALA A 210 -27.42 -3.91 13.21
C ALA A 210 -26.64 -4.54 14.39
N GLY A 211 -26.59 -3.83 15.51
CA GLY A 211 -25.92 -4.30 16.73
C GLY A 211 -24.46 -3.84 16.87
N VAL A 212 -23.93 -3.11 15.89
CA VAL A 212 -22.69 -2.35 16.03
C VAL A 212 -22.99 -0.99 16.67
N THR A 213 -22.12 -0.55 17.58
CA THR A 213 -22.23 0.76 18.24
C THR A 213 -20.91 1.49 18.15
N VAL A 214 -20.98 2.81 18.00
CA VAL A 214 -19.82 3.71 17.91
C VAL A 214 -19.83 4.65 19.12
N ASP A 215 -18.73 4.66 19.87
CA ASP A 215 -18.44 5.69 20.87
C ASP A 215 -17.23 6.50 20.41
N ASN A 216 -17.42 7.82 20.28
CA ASN A 216 -16.44 8.82 19.85
C ASN A 216 -16.28 9.92 20.91
N SER A 217 -16.67 9.66 22.16
CA SER A 217 -16.74 10.69 23.20
C SER A 217 -15.38 11.12 23.77
N GLU A 218 -14.30 10.41 23.41
CA GLU A 218 -12.94 10.68 23.85
C GLU A 218 -12.08 11.24 22.71
N GLU A 219 -11.38 12.34 22.98
CA GLU A 219 -10.31 12.88 22.15
C GLU A 219 -8.96 12.55 22.81
N VAL A 220 -7.99 12.07 22.02
CA VAL A 220 -6.64 11.75 22.48
C VAL A 220 -5.62 12.56 21.71
N THR A 221 -4.62 13.10 22.41
CA THR A 221 -3.53 13.88 21.80
C THR A 221 -2.19 13.21 22.05
N PHE A 222 -1.53 12.80 20.97
CA PHE A 222 -0.19 12.26 20.99
C PHE A 222 0.85 13.37 20.86
N ILE A 223 1.97 13.24 21.57
CA ILE A 223 3.07 14.21 21.60
C ILE A 223 4.35 13.49 21.16
N ALA A 224 4.85 13.86 19.99
CA ALA A 224 6.06 13.27 19.44
C ALA A 224 7.32 13.83 20.12
N SER A 225 8.46 13.17 19.91
CA SER A 225 9.74 13.54 20.53
C SER A 225 10.25 14.93 20.13
N ASN A 226 9.85 15.40 18.94
CA ASN A 226 10.16 16.74 18.43
C ASN A 226 9.22 17.84 18.99
N GLY A 227 8.21 17.46 19.79
CA GLY A 227 7.20 18.34 20.38
C GLY A 227 5.98 18.62 19.50
N SER A 228 5.83 17.96 18.34
CA SER A 228 4.61 18.05 17.54
C SER A 228 3.47 17.30 18.21
N GLU A 229 2.27 17.87 18.14
CA GLU A 229 1.06 17.30 18.72
C GLU A 229 0.11 16.86 17.61
N LYS A 230 -0.52 15.69 17.79
CA LYS A 230 -1.57 15.19 16.90
C LYS A 230 -2.76 14.74 17.73
N THR A 231 -3.93 15.27 17.39
CA THR A 231 -5.19 14.98 18.10
C THR A 231 -6.10 14.15 17.21
N TYR A 232 -6.68 13.11 17.79
CA TYR A 232 -7.57 12.16 17.13
C TYR A 232 -8.84 11.99 17.95
N ASN A 233 -9.94 11.64 17.28
CA ASN A 233 -11.08 11.05 17.96
C ASN A 233 -10.74 9.58 18.22
N TYR A 234 -10.85 9.17 19.48
CA TYR A 234 -10.69 7.78 19.87
C TYR A 234 -12.03 7.06 19.71
N LEU A 235 -12.10 6.17 18.72
CA LEU A 235 -13.31 5.43 18.41
C LEU A 235 -13.29 4.09 19.11
N THR A 236 -14.36 3.79 19.84
CA THR A 236 -14.65 2.44 20.34
C THR A 236 -15.82 1.88 19.55
N ILE A 237 -15.56 0.86 18.74
CA ILE A 237 -16.58 0.16 17.96
C ILE A 237 -16.90 -1.15 18.66
N SER A 238 -18.14 -1.32 19.12
CA SER A 238 -18.55 -2.53 19.84
C SER A 238 -19.58 -3.31 19.07
N TYR A 239 -19.37 -4.63 18.95
CA TYR A 239 -20.33 -5.58 18.40
C TYR A 239 -20.47 -6.77 19.35
N GLN A 240 -21.71 -7.12 19.70
CA GLN A 240 -22.01 -8.19 20.67
C GLN A 240 -21.32 -8.06 22.04
N GLY A 241 -20.94 -6.83 22.43
CA GLY A 241 -20.26 -6.55 23.70
C GLY A 241 -18.73 -6.62 23.63
N GLU A 242 -18.15 -6.95 22.47
CA GLU A 242 -16.70 -6.97 22.24
C GLU A 242 -16.26 -5.68 21.52
N PRO A 243 -15.42 -4.84 22.16
CA PRO A 243 -14.95 -3.58 21.59
C PRO A 243 -13.69 -3.75 20.73
N GLU A 244 -13.53 -2.86 19.77
CA GLU A 244 -12.30 -2.64 19.00
C GLU A 244 -12.05 -1.14 18.86
N TYR A 245 -10.77 -0.74 18.84
CA TYR A 245 -10.37 0.64 19.03
C TYR A 245 -9.65 1.20 17.82
N PHE A 246 -10.04 2.39 17.39
CA PHE A 246 -9.48 3.07 16.22
C PHE A 246 -9.17 4.53 16.53
N LEU A 247 -8.26 5.10 15.74
CA LEU A 247 -8.04 6.55 15.74
C LEU A 247 -8.58 7.14 14.44
N GLU A 248 -9.45 8.13 14.57
CA GLU A 248 -9.98 8.90 13.47
C GLU A 248 -9.29 10.25 13.38
N SER A 249 -8.84 10.58 12.17
CA SER A 249 -8.29 11.90 11.87
C SER A 249 -9.40 12.79 11.34
N THR A 250 -9.85 13.72 12.18
CA THR A 250 -10.87 14.73 11.84
C THR A 250 -10.53 15.57 10.60
N THR A 251 -9.24 15.68 10.28
CA THR A 251 -8.78 16.42 9.11
C THR A 251 -8.84 15.60 7.83
N LEU A 252 -8.62 14.29 7.92
CA LEU A 252 -8.55 13.39 6.77
C LEU A 252 -9.91 12.78 6.43
N GLY A 253 -10.78 12.55 7.42
CA GLY A 253 -12.08 11.89 7.23
C GLY A 253 -11.91 10.41 6.94
N SER A 254 -11.06 9.79 7.75
CA SER A 254 -10.69 8.40 7.66
C SER A 254 -10.03 8.00 8.98
N THR A 255 -10.10 6.72 9.29
CA THR A 255 -9.23 6.14 10.31
C THR A 255 -7.78 6.15 9.83
N ILE A 256 -6.86 6.27 10.79
CA ILE A 256 -5.43 6.21 10.52
C ILE A 256 -4.89 4.80 10.76
N PHE A 257 -3.75 4.49 10.15
CA PHE A 257 -3.05 3.24 10.44
C PHE A 257 -2.47 3.26 11.84
N THR A 258 -2.74 2.19 12.58
CA THR A 258 -2.28 2.01 13.96
C THR A 258 -1.63 0.65 14.14
N LYS A 259 -0.68 0.53 15.05
CA LYS A 259 0.00 -0.73 15.35
C LYS A 259 0.35 -0.84 16.83
N ASN A 260 -0.04 -1.95 17.45
CA ASN A 260 0.09 -2.16 18.90
C ASN A 260 -0.64 -1.07 19.72
N TYR A 261 -0.36 -1.04 21.01
CA TYR A 261 -0.84 -0.02 21.93
C TYR A 261 0.33 0.80 22.47
N CYS A 262 0.13 2.10 22.67
CA CYS A 262 1.10 2.98 23.29
C CYS A 262 0.45 4.06 24.15
N GLU A 263 1.25 4.66 25.01
CA GLU A 263 0.90 5.90 25.71
C GLU A 263 0.93 7.09 24.74
N VAL A 264 0.41 8.23 25.16
CA VAL A 264 0.35 9.46 24.35
C VAL A 264 1.73 10.01 23.94
N ASP A 265 2.81 9.54 24.55
CA ASP A 265 4.20 9.87 24.18
C ASP A 265 4.85 8.80 23.29
N TYR A 266 4.05 7.90 22.72
CA TYR A 266 4.46 6.76 21.89
C TYR A 266 5.25 5.66 22.62
N ALA A 267 5.31 5.69 23.96
CA ALA A 267 5.87 4.57 24.71
C ALA A 267 5.00 3.32 24.57
N ILE A 268 5.59 2.21 24.08
CA ILE A 268 4.87 0.95 23.85
C ILE A 268 4.28 0.42 25.15
N CYS A 269 2.98 0.15 25.14
CA CYS A 269 2.28 -0.51 26.23
C CYS A 269 2.42 -2.03 26.12
N THR A 270 2.72 -2.70 27.24
CA THR A 270 2.72 -4.17 27.32
C THR A 270 1.42 -4.76 27.86
N ASP A 271 0.48 -3.91 28.32
CA ASP A 271 -0.77 -4.32 28.96
C ASP A 271 -1.89 -3.39 28.50
N SER A 272 -2.84 -3.89 27.71
CA SER A 272 -3.96 -3.11 27.16
C SER A 272 -5.01 -2.73 28.21
N ASP A 273 -4.97 -3.35 29.39
CA ASP A 273 -5.93 -3.14 30.48
C ASP A 273 -5.61 -1.90 31.36
N GLN A 274 -4.55 -1.16 31.05
CA GLN A 274 -4.23 0.09 31.73
C GLN A 274 -4.94 1.26 31.06
N ASN A 275 -5.65 2.09 31.85
CA ASN A 275 -6.39 3.30 31.43
C ASN A 275 -5.54 4.40 30.75
N THR A 276 -4.32 4.10 30.29
CA THR A 276 -3.39 5.04 29.66
C THR A 276 -2.88 4.56 28.30
N CYS A 277 -3.35 3.40 27.82
CA CYS A 277 -2.90 2.79 26.58
C CYS A 277 -3.95 2.94 25.48
N TYR A 278 -3.52 3.48 24.34
CA TYR A 278 -4.33 3.71 23.16
C TYR A 278 -3.76 2.94 21.98
N THR A 279 -4.57 2.66 20.96
CA THR A 279 -4.02 2.13 19.70
C THR A 279 -2.99 3.13 19.15
N CYS A 280 -1.81 2.64 18.75
CA CYS A 280 -0.68 3.52 18.51
C CYS A 280 -0.61 3.98 17.05
N PRO A 281 -0.63 5.29 16.73
CA PRO A 281 -0.40 5.78 15.36
C PRO A 281 0.94 5.30 14.83
N ILE A 282 0.98 4.85 13.57
CA ILE A 282 2.25 4.46 12.93
C ILE A 282 3.13 5.70 12.65
N SER A 283 2.51 6.82 12.23
CA SER A 283 3.22 8.08 11.97
C SER A 283 3.39 8.91 13.25
N GLN A 284 4.61 8.99 13.78
CA GLN A 284 4.91 9.85 14.95
C GLN A 284 5.19 11.30 14.52
N ASP A 285 6.25 11.48 13.73
CA ASP A 285 6.77 12.80 13.35
C ASP A 285 6.33 13.26 11.94
N GLU A 286 5.64 12.39 11.19
CA GLU A 286 5.24 12.59 9.78
C GLU A 286 3.73 12.82 9.64
N GLU A 287 3.23 13.07 8.42
CA GLU A 287 1.78 13.12 8.18
C GLU A 287 1.11 11.75 8.45
N ASP A 288 -0.17 11.77 8.81
CA ASP A 288 -0.90 10.54 9.09
C ASP A 288 -1.17 9.76 7.81
N LEU A 289 -0.82 8.47 7.85
CA LEU A 289 -1.23 7.51 6.84
C LEU A 289 -2.68 7.11 7.15
N ASN A 290 -3.58 7.39 6.20
CA ASN A 290 -5.00 7.10 6.36
C ASN A 290 -5.45 5.95 5.47
N ILE A 291 -6.36 5.15 6.01
CA ILE A 291 -6.80 3.91 5.37
C ILE A 291 -7.57 4.19 4.08
N LYS A 292 -8.33 5.30 4.01
CA LYS A 292 -9.05 5.69 2.78
C LYS A 292 -8.12 5.80 1.59
N SER A 293 -6.99 6.50 1.73
CA SER A 293 -6.04 6.66 0.62
C SER A 293 -5.39 5.34 0.19
N TYR A 294 -5.20 4.41 1.13
CA TYR A 294 -4.61 3.10 0.84
C TYR A 294 -5.63 2.07 0.32
N LEU A 295 -6.92 2.30 0.52
CA LEU A 295 -7.99 1.49 -0.07
C LEU A 295 -8.54 2.14 -1.34
N LEU A 296 -9.24 3.26 -1.20
CA LEU A 296 -10.03 3.85 -2.28
C LEU A 296 -9.15 4.45 -3.36
N ASP A 297 -8.24 5.34 -2.97
CA ASP A 297 -7.43 6.06 -3.95
C ASP A 297 -6.44 5.08 -4.61
N ALA A 298 -5.81 4.20 -3.82
CA ALA A 298 -4.93 3.17 -4.35
C ALA A 298 -5.67 2.18 -5.26
N LEU A 299 -6.87 1.70 -4.91
CA LEU A 299 -7.62 0.78 -5.77
C LEU A 299 -7.96 1.42 -7.12
N ASN A 300 -8.51 2.64 -7.12
CA ASN A 300 -8.83 3.36 -8.35
C ASN A 300 -7.57 3.62 -9.19
N ASN A 301 -6.50 4.15 -8.57
CA ASN A 301 -5.24 4.45 -9.27
C ASN A 301 -4.52 3.18 -9.78
N GLY A 302 -4.64 2.07 -9.04
CA GLY A 302 -4.06 0.78 -9.37
C GLY A 302 -4.65 0.22 -10.66
N PHE A 303 -5.99 0.16 -10.75
CA PHE A 303 -6.67 -0.22 -11.99
C PHE A 303 -6.36 0.74 -13.11
N ASP A 304 -6.40 2.04 -12.85
CA ASP A 304 -6.10 3.04 -13.86
C ASP A 304 -4.72 2.84 -14.48
N SER A 305 -3.75 2.49 -13.65
CA SER A 305 -2.37 2.29 -14.08
C SER A 305 -2.18 1.00 -14.89
N ILE A 306 -2.81 -0.10 -14.47
CA ILE A 306 -2.73 -1.39 -15.18
C ILE A 306 -3.48 -1.30 -16.53
N GLU A 307 -4.68 -0.72 -16.54
CA GLU A 307 -5.48 -0.56 -17.76
C GLU A 307 -4.81 0.37 -18.77
N ALA A 308 -4.12 1.42 -18.32
CA ALA A 308 -3.37 2.31 -19.21
C ALA A 308 -2.25 1.57 -19.96
N VAL A 309 -1.60 0.61 -19.31
CA VAL A 309 -0.56 -0.24 -19.92
C VAL A 309 -1.18 -1.21 -20.92
N ILE A 310 -2.29 -1.86 -20.55
CA ILE A 310 -3.02 -2.76 -21.45
C ILE A 310 -3.47 -2.01 -22.72
N ALA A 311 -4.08 -0.84 -22.57
CA ALA A 311 -4.59 -0.06 -23.70
C ALA A 311 -3.48 0.39 -24.68
N SER A 312 -2.22 0.50 -24.23
CA SER A 312 -1.11 0.96 -25.06
C SER A 312 -0.37 -0.17 -25.80
N SER A 313 -0.44 -1.41 -25.32
CA SER A 313 0.31 -2.55 -25.89
C SER A 313 -0.36 -3.23 -27.10
N GLY A 314 -1.70 -3.28 -27.18
CA GLY A 314 -2.45 -3.64 -28.39
C GLY A 314 -2.38 -5.13 -28.79
N ASP A 315 -2.01 -6.02 -27.87
CA ASP A 315 -1.90 -7.47 -28.08
C ASP A 315 -3.19 -8.23 -27.70
N VAL A 316 -3.33 -9.47 -28.20
CA VAL A 316 -4.58 -10.27 -28.07
C VAL A 316 -4.72 -10.93 -26.69
N ASP A 317 -3.61 -11.21 -26.01
CA ASP A 317 -3.58 -11.81 -24.66
C ASP A 317 -4.08 -10.83 -23.57
N GLU A 318 -4.20 -9.55 -23.91
CA GLU A 318 -4.76 -8.50 -23.05
C GLU A 318 -6.25 -8.64 -22.81
N ALA A 319 -6.98 -9.31 -23.70
CA ALA A 319 -8.42 -9.50 -23.54
C ALA A 319 -8.74 -10.33 -22.29
N GLU A 320 -7.88 -11.28 -21.92
CA GLU A 320 -8.07 -12.11 -20.71
C GLU A 320 -7.72 -11.33 -19.44
N ILE A 321 -6.66 -10.51 -19.48
CA ILE A 321 -6.27 -9.66 -18.34
C ILE A 321 -7.32 -8.57 -18.12
N GLN A 322 -7.76 -7.90 -19.20
CA GLN A 322 -8.82 -6.90 -19.12
C GLN A 322 -10.12 -7.52 -18.63
N GLN A 323 -10.49 -8.71 -19.11
CA GLN A 323 -11.67 -9.41 -18.61
C GLN A 323 -11.54 -9.71 -17.11
N SER A 324 -10.37 -10.16 -16.64
CA SER A 324 -10.15 -10.43 -15.21
C SER A 324 -10.28 -9.16 -14.36
N ILE A 325 -9.80 -8.02 -14.87
CA ILE A 325 -9.97 -6.70 -14.24
C ILE A 325 -11.45 -6.30 -14.21
N ASP A 326 -12.16 -6.46 -15.32
CA ASP A 326 -13.58 -6.13 -15.42
C ASP A 326 -14.43 -7.01 -14.50
N ASP A 327 -14.16 -8.32 -14.46
CA ASP A 327 -14.83 -9.28 -13.58
C ASP A 327 -14.63 -8.88 -12.10
N PHE A 328 -13.40 -8.55 -11.68
CA PHE A 328 -13.13 -8.09 -10.32
C PHE A 328 -13.79 -6.73 -10.00
N LYS A 329 -13.85 -5.81 -10.98
CA LYS A 329 -14.58 -4.55 -10.83
C LYS A 329 -16.08 -4.78 -10.61
N GLU A 330 -16.65 -5.77 -11.30
CA GLU A 330 -18.05 -6.17 -11.12
C GLU A 330 -18.30 -6.84 -9.75
N GLU A 331 -17.31 -7.54 -9.19
CA GLU A 331 -17.40 -8.08 -7.82
C GLU A 331 -17.51 -6.96 -6.77
N ILE A 332 -16.75 -5.88 -6.92
CA ILE A 332 -16.81 -4.73 -6.00
C ILE A 332 -18.07 -3.88 -6.24
N LYS A 333 -18.41 -3.68 -7.51
CA LYS A 333 -19.53 -2.83 -7.94
C LYS A 333 -20.29 -3.53 -9.04
N SER A 334 -21.48 -4.07 -8.72
CA SER A 334 -22.26 -4.94 -9.61
C SER A 334 -22.63 -4.36 -10.98
N GLU A 335 -22.64 -3.03 -11.14
CA GLU A 335 -22.87 -2.36 -12.44
C GLU A 335 -21.58 -2.12 -13.24
N GLY A 336 -20.44 -2.54 -12.69
CA GLY A 336 -19.09 -2.29 -13.17
C GLY A 336 -18.71 -0.81 -13.16
N CYS A 337 -17.61 -0.50 -13.85
CA CYS A 337 -17.12 0.86 -14.06
C CYS A 337 -17.65 1.51 -15.34
N SER A 338 -18.36 0.76 -16.18
CA SER A 338 -18.74 1.19 -17.54
C SER A 338 -19.73 2.36 -17.58
N ALA A 339 -20.48 2.59 -16.50
CA ALA A 339 -21.40 3.70 -16.34
C ALA A 339 -20.76 4.98 -15.78
N VAL A 340 -19.49 4.92 -15.36
CA VAL A 340 -18.78 6.05 -14.76
C VAL A 340 -18.26 6.98 -15.86
N PRO A 341 -18.50 8.30 -15.77
CA PRO A 341 -17.97 9.26 -16.74
C PRO A 341 -16.45 9.17 -16.86
N GLU A 342 -15.95 9.41 -18.08
CA GLU A 342 -14.50 9.46 -18.33
C GLU A 342 -13.85 10.54 -17.45
N GLY A 343 -12.84 10.15 -16.67
CA GLY A 343 -12.14 11.03 -15.74
C GLY A 343 -12.69 11.06 -14.31
N GLU A 344 -13.70 10.24 -14.00
CA GLU A 344 -14.17 10.02 -12.63
C GLU A 344 -13.70 8.65 -12.11
N ASP A 345 -13.48 8.57 -10.79
CA ASP A 345 -13.10 7.34 -10.10
C ASP A 345 -14.22 6.29 -10.22
N CYS A 346 -13.84 5.03 -10.47
CA CYS A 346 -14.83 3.97 -10.62
C CYS A 346 -15.57 3.67 -9.31
N PHE A 347 -14.80 3.58 -8.23
CA PHE A 347 -15.28 3.17 -6.91
C PHE A 347 -15.44 4.37 -5.99
N THR A 348 -16.39 4.23 -5.08
CA THR A 348 -16.57 5.10 -3.91
C THR A 348 -16.24 4.34 -2.63
N MET A 349 -16.13 5.04 -1.50
CA MET A 349 -15.91 4.38 -0.21
C MET A 349 -17.08 3.44 0.15
N ASP A 350 -18.31 3.80 -0.23
CA ASP A 350 -19.50 2.97 0.00
C ASP A 350 -19.43 1.65 -0.78
N ASP A 351 -18.93 1.68 -2.02
CA ASP A 351 -18.74 0.47 -2.83
C ASP A 351 -17.73 -0.48 -2.14
N ILE A 352 -16.62 0.07 -1.66
CA ILE A 352 -15.58 -0.71 -0.96
C ILE A 352 -16.11 -1.27 0.37
N ILE A 353 -16.83 -0.48 1.16
CA ILE A 353 -17.38 -0.93 2.44
C ILE A 353 -18.37 -2.09 2.24
N LYS A 354 -19.26 -2.00 1.24
CA LYS A 354 -20.18 -3.09 0.91
C LYS A 354 -19.43 -4.36 0.50
N TYR A 355 -18.45 -4.22 -0.39
CA TYR A 355 -17.61 -5.34 -0.81
C TYR A 355 -16.88 -6.01 0.37
N LEU A 356 -16.27 -5.21 1.26
CA LEU A 356 -15.56 -5.72 2.44
C LEU A 356 -16.51 -6.42 3.43
N ASN A 357 -17.76 -5.98 3.52
CA ASN A 357 -18.80 -6.63 4.34
C ASN A 357 -19.55 -7.76 3.63
N LYS A 358 -19.28 -8.01 2.33
CA LYS A 358 -20.00 -8.99 1.49
C LYS A 358 -21.51 -8.74 1.38
N GLU A 359 -21.90 -7.47 1.33
CA GLU A 359 -23.28 -7.03 1.02
C GLU A 359 -23.50 -6.85 -0.48
#